data_AF-A0A960TT31-F1
#
_entry.id   AF-A0A960TT31-F1
#
_cell.length_a   1.000
_cell.length_b   1.000
_cell.length_c   1.000
_cell.angle_alpha   90.00
_cell.angle_beta   90.00
_cell.angle_gamma   90.00
#
_symmetry.space_group_name_H-M   'P 1'
#
loop_
_entity.id
_entity.type
_entity.pdbx_description
1 polymer ?
#
loop_
_entity_poly.entity_id
_entity_poly.type
_entity_poly.pdbx_seq_one_letter_code
_entity_poly.pdbx_strand_id
1 'polypeptide(L)'
;MLGHLPVLGAWWNRDDWGLLARAQGLLEADGPARFLSQTLYWRLFEPIFGLDPAPWAVTRLLLLAAVAGLTQRIGRRHLRLEPGPALLAGLLAAWSPLAFTPLHWAAGVQELLGAALALAAVDLALSGGRRLALAVPVGVAAMLSKESSLGLPLLLGALAWAGAIPARDR
;
A
#
# COMPACT_ATOMS: atom_id res chain seq x y z
N MET A 1 -3.86 -22.37 -24.25
CA MET A 1 -3.05 -21.15 -24.08
C MET A 1 -3.94 -20.05 -23.53
N LEU A 2 -4.10 -19.97 -22.21
CA LEU A 2 -4.71 -18.81 -21.54
C LEU A 2 -3.53 -17.97 -21.04
N GLY A 3 -2.97 -17.20 -21.96
CA GLY A 3 -1.76 -16.46 -21.71
C GLY A 3 -1.38 -15.67 -22.93
N HIS A 4 -1.56 -14.35 -22.82
CA HIS A 4 -0.74 -13.30 -23.44
C HIS A 4 -1.30 -12.53 -24.66
N LEU A 5 -1.22 -11.18 -24.61
CA LEU A 5 -0.86 -10.21 -25.68
C LEU A 5 -0.92 -8.73 -25.15
N PRO A 6 -0.12 -7.76 -25.66
CA PRO A 6 1.21 -7.48 -25.12
C PRO A 6 1.48 -6.01 -24.73
N VAL A 7 0.49 -5.10 -24.78
CA VAL A 7 0.76 -3.65 -24.66
C VAL A 7 0.25 -2.98 -23.39
N LEU A 8 -0.74 -3.56 -22.67
CA LEU A 8 -1.21 -3.06 -21.37
C LEU A 8 -1.64 -4.16 -20.35
N GLY A 9 -1.44 -5.45 -20.69
CA GLY A 9 -2.06 -6.61 -20.01
C GLY A 9 -1.34 -7.11 -18.76
N ALA A 10 -1.99 -6.99 -17.60
CA ALA A 10 -1.50 -7.57 -16.35
C ALA A 10 -1.52 -9.09 -16.37
N TRP A 11 -0.48 -9.69 -15.79
CA TRP A 11 -0.32 -11.14 -15.73
C TRP A 11 -1.06 -11.68 -14.51
N TRP A 12 -1.86 -12.73 -14.71
CA TRP A 12 -2.26 -13.58 -13.61
C TRP A 12 -1.06 -14.42 -13.18
N ASN A 13 -0.53 -14.15 -11.99
CA ASN A 13 0.45 -15.00 -11.35
C ASN A 13 -0.24 -16.19 -10.65
N ARG A 14 0.52 -17.22 -10.32
CA ARG A 14 0.06 -18.37 -9.53
C ARG A 14 -0.67 -17.94 -8.24
N ASP A 15 -0.15 -16.94 -7.55
CA ASP A 15 -0.75 -16.43 -6.31
C ASP A 15 -2.12 -15.77 -6.54
N ASP A 16 -2.33 -15.14 -7.69
CA ASP A 16 -3.57 -14.45 -8.01
C ASP A 16 -4.74 -15.44 -8.14
N TRP A 17 -4.49 -16.59 -8.76
CA TRP A 17 -5.50 -17.66 -8.88
C TRP A 17 -5.91 -18.21 -7.51
N GLY A 18 -4.97 -18.35 -6.58
CA GLY A 18 -5.27 -18.74 -5.21
C GLY A 18 -6.16 -17.72 -4.50
N LEU A 19 -5.88 -16.43 -4.67
CA LEU A 19 -6.65 -15.35 -4.05
C LEU A 19 -8.07 -15.23 -4.65
N LEU A 20 -8.20 -15.34 -5.97
CA LEU A 20 -9.50 -15.39 -6.65
C LEU A 20 -10.33 -16.60 -6.21
N ALA A 21 -9.74 -17.80 -6.20
CA ALA A 21 -10.44 -19.01 -5.81
C ALA A 21 -10.95 -18.93 -4.35
N ARG A 22 -10.17 -18.33 -3.43
CA ARG A 22 -10.63 -18.06 -2.05
C ARG A 22 -11.74 -17.03 -1.98
N ALA A 23 -11.67 -15.97 -2.81
CA ALA A 23 -12.72 -14.96 -2.87
C ALA A 23 -14.06 -15.57 -3.34
N GLN A 24 -14.00 -16.53 -4.26
CA GLN A 24 -15.14 -17.29 -4.78
C GLN A 24 -15.59 -18.44 -3.86
N GLY A 25 -14.89 -18.68 -2.73
CA GLY A 25 -15.19 -19.78 -1.82
C GLY A 25 -14.84 -21.17 -2.35
N LEU A 26 -14.02 -21.26 -3.40
CA LEU A 26 -13.51 -22.52 -3.96
C LEU A 26 -12.33 -23.09 -3.15
N LEU A 27 -11.65 -22.23 -2.40
CA LEU A 27 -10.57 -22.59 -1.48
C LEU A 27 -10.85 -22.00 -0.09
N GLU A 28 -10.27 -22.62 0.95
CA GLU A 28 -10.34 -22.12 2.32
C GLU A 28 -9.64 -20.76 2.45
N ALA A 29 -10.19 -19.89 3.30
CA ALA A 29 -9.57 -18.62 3.61
C ALA A 29 -8.23 -18.82 4.31
N ASP A 30 -7.24 -17.98 3.98
CA ASP A 30 -5.98 -17.95 4.73
C ASP A 30 -6.22 -17.43 6.16
N GLY A 31 -5.24 -17.63 7.03
CA GLY A 31 -5.26 -17.13 8.40
C GLY A 31 -5.37 -15.59 8.50
N PRO A 32 -5.32 -15.02 9.72
CA PRO A 32 -5.54 -13.57 9.91
C PRO A 32 -4.42 -12.70 9.32
N ALA A 33 -3.30 -13.28 8.91
CA ALA A 33 -2.22 -12.57 8.26
C ALA A 33 -2.70 -11.97 6.92
N ARG A 34 -2.36 -10.70 6.68
CA ARG A 34 -2.68 -10.00 5.42
C ARG A 34 -4.18 -9.98 5.09
N PHE A 35 -5.05 -10.09 6.10
CA PHE A 35 -6.50 -10.17 5.93
C PHE A 35 -7.06 -9.06 5.04
N LEU A 36 -6.56 -7.82 5.18
CA LEU A 36 -7.06 -6.68 4.42
C LEU A 36 -6.80 -6.82 2.92
N SER A 37 -5.58 -7.23 2.55
CA SER A 37 -5.13 -7.26 1.16
C SER A 37 -5.35 -8.61 0.46
N GLN A 38 -5.37 -9.73 1.21
CA GLN A 38 -5.58 -11.07 0.66
C GLN A 38 -7.02 -11.55 0.74
N THR A 39 -7.78 -11.11 1.74
CA THR A 39 -9.16 -11.57 1.94
C THR A 39 -10.16 -10.47 1.61
N LEU A 40 -10.14 -9.36 2.36
CA LEU A 40 -11.17 -8.33 2.23
C LEU A 40 -11.15 -7.67 0.85
N TYR A 41 -9.97 -7.28 0.36
CA TYR A 41 -9.81 -6.71 -0.97
C TYR A 41 -10.40 -7.61 -2.06
N TRP A 42 -9.98 -8.88 -2.12
CA TRP A 42 -10.43 -9.79 -3.17
C TRP A 42 -11.93 -10.11 -3.07
N ARG A 43 -12.47 -10.32 -1.86
CA ARG A 43 -13.92 -10.54 -1.69
C ARG A 43 -14.78 -9.35 -2.10
N LEU A 44 -14.29 -8.13 -1.90
CA LEU A 44 -15.02 -6.92 -2.27
C LEU A 44 -14.98 -6.67 -3.78
N PHE A 45 -13.83 -6.91 -4.42
CA PHE A 45 -13.61 -6.53 -5.81
C PHE A 45 -13.82 -7.64 -6.82
N GLU A 46 -13.70 -8.92 -6.43
CA GLU A 46 -13.93 -10.05 -7.34
C GLU A 46 -15.35 -10.04 -7.95
N PRO A 47 -16.43 -9.78 -7.22
CA PRO A 47 -17.77 -9.74 -7.82
C PRO A 47 -17.96 -8.60 -8.84
N ILE A 48 -17.10 -7.58 -8.78
CA ILE A 48 -17.17 -6.38 -9.62
C ILE A 48 -16.24 -6.52 -10.84
N PHE A 49 -15.01 -6.99 -10.61
CA PHE A 49 -13.94 -7.05 -11.60
C PHE A 49 -13.90 -8.39 -12.33
N GLY A 50 -14.32 -9.46 -11.66
CA GLY A 50 -14.22 -10.83 -12.15
C GLY A 50 -12.81 -11.17 -12.64
N LEU A 51 -12.74 -11.81 -13.80
CA LEU A 51 -11.50 -12.23 -14.45
C LEU A 51 -10.92 -11.19 -15.42
N ASP A 52 -11.52 -10.00 -15.55
CA ASP A 52 -10.96 -8.92 -16.37
C ASP A 52 -9.71 -8.37 -15.68
N PRO A 53 -8.50 -8.49 -16.27
CA PRO A 53 -7.26 -8.02 -15.65
C PRO A 53 -7.14 -6.49 -15.58
N ALA A 54 -7.89 -5.74 -16.39
CA ALA A 54 -7.78 -4.28 -16.50
C ALA A 54 -8.09 -3.54 -15.18
N PRO A 55 -9.24 -3.74 -14.51
CA PRO A 55 -9.55 -3.06 -13.25
C PRO A 55 -8.54 -3.38 -12.14
N TRP A 56 -8.00 -4.59 -12.07
CA TRP A 56 -6.94 -4.94 -11.11
C TRP A 56 -5.64 -4.16 -11.38
N ALA A 57 -5.30 -3.91 -12.65
CA ALA A 57 -4.17 -3.07 -13.03
C ALA A 57 -4.39 -1.60 -12.64
N VAL A 58 -5.58 -1.07 -12.88
CA VAL A 58 -5.95 0.30 -12.49
C VAL A 58 -5.81 0.50 -10.98
N THR A 59 -6.31 -0.42 -10.16
CA THR A 59 -6.17 -0.32 -8.70
C THR A 59 -4.71 -0.24 -8.26
N ARG A 60 -3.84 -1.07 -8.84
CA ARG A 60 -2.39 -1.04 -8.52
C ARG A 60 -1.73 0.26 -8.95
N LEU A 61 -2.07 0.79 -10.13
CA LEU A 61 -1.58 2.10 -10.58
C LEU A 61 -2.03 3.24 -9.64
N LEU A 62 -3.28 3.20 -9.17
CA LEU A 62 -3.81 4.17 -8.21
C LEU A 62 -3.08 4.08 -6.86
N LEU A 63 -2.80 2.87 -6.38
CA LEU A 63 -2.04 2.68 -5.13
C LEU A 63 -0.59 3.13 -5.28
N LEU A 64 0.06 2.89 -6.42
CA LEU A 64 1.40 3.43 -6.69
C LEU A 64 1.38 4.96 -6.71
N ALA A 65 0.39 5.57 -7.35
CA ALA A 65 0.21 7.02 -7.36
C ALA A 65 0.00 7.55 -5.93
N ALA A 66 -0.72 6.81 -5.07
CA ALA A 66 -0.86 7.15 -3.66
C ALA A 66 0.49 7.07 -2.91
N VAL A 67 1.29 6.03 -3.13
CA VAL A 67 2.65 5.91 -2.56
C VAL A 67 3.53 7.10 -2.98
N ALA A 68 3.57 7.41 -4.27
CA ALA A 68 4.33 8.53 -4.81
C ALA A 68 3.87 9.88 -4.25
N GLY A 69 2.55 10.11 -4.25
CA GLY A 69 1.93 11.33 -3.74
C GLY A 69 2.13 11.52 -2.23
N LEU A 70 2.05 10.45 -1.44
CA LEU A 70 2.34 10.49 -0.01
C LEU A 70 3.83 10.78 0.25
N THR A 71 4.74 10.18 -0.52
CA THR A 71 6.17 10.44 -0.43
C THR A 71 6.47 11.92 -0.70
N GLN A 72 5.94 12.47 -1.79
CA GLN A 72 6.03 13.89 -2.11
C GLN A 72 5.43 14.75 -0.98
N ARG A 73 4.26 14.39 -0.47
CA ARG A 73 3.58 15.15 0.60
C ARG A 73 4.40 15.18 1.88
N ILE A 74 4.96 14.05 2.31
CA ILE A 74 5.82 13.95 3.49
C ILE A 74 7.07 14.82 3.29
N GLY A 75 7.71 14.73 2.12
CA GLY A 75 8.85 15.57 1.75
C GLY A 75 8.55 17.07 1.82
N ARG A 76 7.41 17.50 1.27
CA ARG A 76 6.97 18.91 1.34
C ARG A 76 6.67 19.36 2.77
N ARG A 77 5.87 18.57 3.49
CA ARG A 77 5.26 19.01 4.74
C ARG A 77 6.19 18.90 5.93
N HIS A 78 6.93 17.80 6.02
CA HIS A 78 7.70 17.46 7.23
C HIS A 78 9.20 17.65 7.03
N LEU A 79 9.70 17.40 5.81
CA LEU A 79 11.11 17.62 5.48
C LEU A 79 11.38 19.00 4.85
N ARG A 80 10.34 19.80 4.63
CA ARG A 80 10.41 21.16 4.06
C ARG A 80 11.16 21.22 2.72
N LEU A 81 11.08 20.16 1.92
CA LEU A 81 11.65 20.15 0.57
C LEU A 81 10.90 21.14 -0.33
N GLU A 82 11.63 21.79 -1.23
CA GLU A 82 11.05 22.58 -2.32
C GLU A 82 10.16 21.73 -3.25
N PRO A 83 9.25 22.32 -4.07
CA PRO A 83 8.30 21.56 -4.89
C PRO A 83 8.98 20.57 -5.85
N GLY A 84 10.06 21.00 -6.50
CA GLY A 84 10.82 20.18 -7.45
C GLY A 84 11.44 18.93 -6.81
N PRO A 85 12.29 19.08 -5.77
CA PRO A 85 12.85 17.94 -5.05
C PRO A 85 11.80 17.00 -4.45
N ALA A 86 10.68 17.51 -3.94
CA ALA A 86 9.62 16.66 -3.41
C ALA A 86 8.89 15.87 -4.51
N LEU A 87 8.63 16.49 -5.67
CA LEU A 87 8.09 15.79 -6.84
C LEU A 87 9.06 14.71 -7.30
N LEU A 88 10.36 15.04 -7.40
CA LEU A 88 11.38 14.08 -7.77
C LEU A 88 11.43 12.90 -6.80
N ALA A 89 11.32 13.13 -5.48
CA ALA A 89 11.26 12.05 -4.50
C ALA A 89 10.05 11.13 -4.72
N GLY A 90 8.86 11.69 -5.02
CA GLY A 90 7.68 10.90 -5.37
C GLY A 90 7.86 10.10 -6.67
N LEU A 91 8.44 10.71 -7.70
CA LEU A 91 8.74 10.06 -8.98
C LEU A 91 9.79 8.95 -8.83
N LEU A 92 10.84 9.16 -8.03
CA LEU A 92 11.84 8.14 -7.73
C LEU A 92 11.24 6.96 -6.96
N ALA A 93 10.29 7.22 -6.05
CA ALA A 93 9.55 6.15 -5.38
C ALA A 93 8.69 5.34 -6.39
N ALA A 94 8.02 6.03 -7.32
CA ALA A 94 7.21 5.39 -8.35
C ALA A 94 8.05 4.60 -9.38
N TRP A 95 9.23 5.11 -9.71
CA TRP A 95 10.14 4.54 -10.71
C TRP A 95 11.15 3.53 -10.11
N SER A 96 11.08 3.30 -8.80
CA SER A 96 11.94 2.34 -8.13
C SER A 96 11.79 0.94 -8.72
N PRO A 97 12.88 0.15 -8.86
CA PRO A 97 12.80 -1.27 -9.19
C PRO A 97 11.87 -2.06 -8.26
N LEU A 98 11.67 -1.60 -7.02
CA LEU A 98 10.74 -2.20 -6.06
C LEU A 98 9.27 -2.08 -6.49
N ALA A 99 8.92 -1.11 -7.34
CA ALA A 99 7.56 -0.94 -7.86
C ALA A 99 7.24 -1.91 -9.01
N PHE A 100 8.25 -2.48 -9.67
CA PHE A 100 8.05 -3.34 -10.84
C PHE A 100 7.21 -4.59 -10.50
N THR A 101 7.66 -5.38 -9.53
CA THR A 101 7.01 -6.63 -9.13
C THR A 101 5.52 -6.43 -8.75
N PRO A 102 5.16 -5.49 -7.86
CA PRO A 102 3.77 -5.32 -7.48
C PRO A 102 2.89 -4.70 -8.59
N LEU A 103 3.46 -4.03 -9.58
CA LEU A 103 2.70 -3.61 -10.77
C LEU A 103 2.52 -4.74 -11.79
N HIS A 104 3.36 -5.77 -11.73
CA HIS A 104 3.33 -6.87 -12.68
C HIS A 104 2.18 -7.85 -12.42
N TRP A 105 1.86 -8.15 -11.15
CA TRP A 105 0.83 -9.14 -10.74
C TRP A 105 -0.29 -8.54 -9.89
N ALA A 106 -1.51 -9.10 -9.95
CA ALA A 106 -2.67 -8.54 -9.25
C ALA A 106 -2.51 -8.59 -7.71
N ALA A 107 -1.91 -9.66 -7.18
CA ALA A 107 -1.53 -9.83 -5.78
C ALA A 107 -0.53 -8.77 -5.30
N GLY A 108 0.13 -8.05 -6.22
CA GLY A 108 0.98 -6.90 -5.92
C GLY A 108 0.27 -5.77 -5.18
N VAL A 109 -1.08 -5.78 -5.16
CA VAL A 109 -1.90 -4.93 -4.29
C VAL A 109 -1.46 -5.00 -2.82
N GLN A 110 -0.98 -6.16 -2.34
CA GLN A 110 -0.55 -6.33 -0.95
C GLN A 110 0.61 -5.38 -0.60
N GLU A 111 1.60 -5.28 -1.50
CA GLU A 111 2.77 -4.41 -1.30
C GLU A 111 2.37 -2.94 -1.38
N LEU A 112 1.62 -2.56 -2.43
CA LEU A 112 1.29 -1.16 -2.68
C LEU A 112 0.29 -0.61 -1.65
N LEU A 113 -0.70 -1.40 -1.24
CA LEU A 113 -1.64 -1.03 -0.19
C LEU A 113 -0.93 -0.93 1.16
N GLY A 114 -0.09 -1.90 1.51
CA GLY A 114 0.72 -1.87 2.72
C GLY A 114 1.63 -0.63 2.78
N ALA A 115 2.34 -0.34 1.68
CA ALA A 115 3.20 0.83 1.56
C ALA A 115 2.41 2.15 1.65
N ALA A 116 1.29 2.27 0.94
CA ALA A 116 0.45 3.47 0.98
C ALA A 116 -0.10 3.73 2.39
N LEU A 117 -0.61 2.69 3.07
CA LEU A 117 -1.10 2.80 4.44
C LEU A 117 0.03 3.11 5.42
N ALA A 118 1.21 2.50 5.28
CA ALA A 118 2.35 2.79 6.13
C ALA A 118 2.81 4.26 5.99
N LEU A 119 2.93 4.76 4.76
CA LEU A 119 3.26 6.17 4.51
C LEU A 119 2.18 7.12 5.05
N ALA A 120 0.90 6.76 4.88
CA ALA A 120 -0.19 7.54 5.45
C ALA A 120 -0.13 7.59 6.98
N ALA A 121 0.19 6.47 7.65
CA ALA A 121 0.39 6.41 9.09
C ALA A 121 1.55 7.29 9.54
N VAL A 122 2.69 7.27 8.84
CA VAL A 122 3.83 8.14 9.10
C VAL A 122 3.45 9.62 8.94
N ASP A 123 2.79 9.99 7.85
CA ASP A 123 2.35 11.38 7.63
C ASP A 123 1.37 11.88 8.70
N LEU A 124 0.45 11.01 9.14
CA LEU A 124 -0.49 11.29 10.23
C LEU A 124 0.24 11.46 11.58
N ALA A 125 1.22 10.60 11.86
CA ALA A 125 2.02 10.66 13.09
C ALA A 125 2.86 11.95 13.15
N LEU A 126 3.59 12.26 12.07
CA LEU A 126 4.40 13.49 11.97
C LEU A 126 3.55 14.76 12.02
N SER A 127 2.29 14.69 11.58
CA SER A 127 1.35 15.81 11.70
C SER A 127 0.91 16.12 13.13
N GLY A 128 1.14 15.20 14.09
CA GLY A 128 0.83 15.39 15.51
C GLY A 128 -0.66 15.58 15.85
N GLY A 129 -0.92 16.00 17.09
CA GLY A 129 -2.24 16.40 17.59
C GLY A 129 -3.34 15.32 17.45
N ARG A 130 -4.53 15.71 16.98
CA ARG A 130 -5.67 14.78 16.77
C ARG A 130 -5.41 13.74 15.69
N ARG A 131 -4.49 14.00 14.75
CA ARG A 131 -4.17 13.08 13.64
C ARG A 131 -3.32 11.89 14.10
N LEU A 132 -2.55 12.05 15.18
CA LEU A 132 -1.79 10.95 15.78
C LEU A 132 -2.68 9.77 16.18
N ALA A 133 -3.90 10.04 16.66
CA ALA A 133 -4.86 9.00 17.00
C ALA A 133 -5.30 8.18 15.77
N LEU A 134 -5.31 8.78 14.57
CA LEU A 134 -5.62 8.09 13.32
C LEU A 134 -4.41 7.33 12.76
N ALA A 135 -3.18 7.70 13.14
CA ALA A 135 -1.97 6.98 12.69
C ALA A 135 -1.98 5.52 13.17
N VAL A 136 -2.52 5.25 14.37
CA VAL A 136 -2.59 3.90 14.95
C VAL A 136 -3.48 2.96 14.12
N PRO A 137 -4.78 3.22 13.88
CA PRO A 137 -5.62 2.32 13.08
C PRO A 137 -5.13 2.21 11.64
N VAL A 138 -4.58 3.28 11.06
CA VAL A 138 -3.98 3.23 9.71
C VAL A 138 -2.72 2.36 9.69
N GLY A 139 -1.88 2.42 10.72
CA GLY A 139 -0.71 1.57 10.89
C GLY A 139 -1.08 0.09 11.08
N VAL A 140 -2.11 -0.19 11.87
CA VAL A 140 -2.68 -1.54 12.01
C VAL A 140 -3.21 -2.04 10.66
N ALA A 141 -3.91 -1.20 9.90
CA ALA A 141 -4.38 -1.55 8.56
C ALA A 141 -3.20 -1.85 7.59
N ALA A 142 -2.08 -1.14 7.73
CA ALA A 142 -0.86 -1.45 6.98
C ALA A 142 -0.31 -2.83 7.33
N MET A 143 -0.21 -3.16 8.63
CA MET A 143 0.22 -4.50 9.11
C MET A 143 -0.73 -5.61 8.64
N LEU A 144 -2.04 -5.35 8.65
CA LEU A 144 -3.06 -6.26 8.12
C LEU A 144 -3.07 -6.35 6.59
N SER A 145 -2.32 -5.49 5.89
CA SER A 145 -2.11 -5.56 4.45
C SER A 145 -0.80 -6.27 4.10
N LYS A 146 0.27 -6.04 4.88
CA LYS A 146 1.58 -6.64 4.65
C LYS A 146 2.41 -6.75 5.95
N GLU A 147 3.03 -7.91 6.16
CA GLU A 147 3.89 -8.19 7.32
C GLU A 147 5.15 -7.31 7.38
N SER A 148 5.66 -6.81 6.25
CA SER A 148 6.81 -5.89 6.26
C SER A 148 6.49 -4.58 6.99
N SER A 149 5.21 -4.23 7.15
CA SER A 149 4.76 -3.10 7.95
C SER A 149 4.82 -3.36 9.47
N LEU A 150 5.21 -4.56 9.93
CA LEU A 150 5.50 -4.82 11.35
C LEU A 150 6.69 -3.99 11.87
N GLY A 151 7.52 -3.45 10.98
CA GLY A 151 8.56 -2.47 11.34
C GLY A 151 8.03 -1.07 11.65
N LEU A 152 6.77 -0.76 11.33
CA LEU A 152 6.19 0.57 11.49
C LEU A 152 6.14 1.04 12.97
N PRO A 153 5.74 0.21 13.95
CA PRO A 153 5.79 0.61 15.36
C PRO A 153 7.20 0.97 15.83
N LEU A 154 8.22 0.24 15.38
CA LEU A 154 9.63 0.53 15.70
C LEU A 154 10.06 1.85 15.08
N LEU A 155 9.71 2.10 13.81
CA LEU A 155 9.99 3.37 13.15
C LEU A 155 9.31 4.54 13.87
N LEU A 156 8.01 4.44 14.18
CA LEU A 156 7.28 5.49 14.88
C LEU A 156 7.81 5.71 16.30
N GLY A 157 8.20 4.64 17.00
CA GLY A 157 8.86 4.72 18.30
C GLY A 157 10.20 5.44 18.22
N ALA A 158 11.02 5.16 17.21
CA ALA A 158 12.28 5.85 16.97
C ALA A 158 12.08 7.34 16.62
N LEU A 159 11.08 7.66 15.78
CA LEU A 159 10.73 9.05 15.46
C LEU A 159 10.21 9.82 16.67
N ALA A 160 9.40 9.18 17.53
CA ALA A 160 8.96 9.76 18.80
C ALA A 160 10.15 10.01 19.73
N TRP A 161 11.05 9.02 19.87
CA TRP A 161 12.26 9.15 20.69
C TRP A 161 13.19 10.26 20.20
N ALA A 162 13.31 10.42 18.88
CA ALA A 162 14.05 11.52 18.26
C ALA A 162 13.35 12.89 18.33
N GLY A 163 12.15 12.98 18.92
CA GLY A 163 11.38 14.22 19.01
C GLY A 163 10.78 14.69 17.69
N ALA A 164 10.76 13.84 16.66
CA ALA A 164 10.20 14.18 15.35
C ALA A 164 8.66 14.15 15.33
N ILE A 165 8.03 13.43 16.27
CA ILE A 165 6.57 13.42 16.44
C ILE A 165 6.21 14.52 17.45
N PRO A 166 5.42 15.54 17.07
CA PRO A 166 5.04 16.62 17.98
C PRO A 166 4.27 16.05 19.18
N ALA A 167 4.62 16.49 20.39
CA ALA A 167 3.84 16.20 21.57
C ALA A 167 2.41 16.71 21.38
N ARG A 168 1.43 15.98 21.93
CA ARG A 168 0.03 16.41 21.90
C ARG A 168 -0.07 17.65 22.79
N ASP A 169 -0.12 18.84 22.18
CA ASP A 169 -0.51 20.06 22.89
C ASP A 169 -1.85 19.74 23.57
N ARG A 170 -1.82 19.75 24.91
CA ARG A 170 -2.96 19.38 25.76
C ARG A 170 -4.01 20.48 25.74
#